data_AF-A0A6B3FZV2-F1
#
_entry.id   AF-A0A6B3FZV2-F1
#
_cell.length_a   1.000
_cell.length_b   1.000
_cell.length_c   1.000
_cell.angle_alpha   90.00
_cell.angle_beta   90.00
_cell.angle_gamma   90.00
#
_symmetry.space_group_name_H-M   'P 1'
#
loop_
_entity.id
_entity.type
_entity.pdbx_description
1 polymer ?
#
loop_
_entity_poly.entity_id
_entity_poly.type
_entity_poly.pdbx_seq_one_letter_code
_entity_poly.pdbx_strand_id
1 'polypeptide(L)'
;RSRRPSPGSGVALHDLYEVAFLNGGPARVVDTALTALHADGRLVVGGPGIVAVRRAQANDPVERAVLQELAAAPNGALHVLREAVMRHPAVQEVGDGLAARGLLVAPH
;
A
#
# COMPACT_ATOMS: atom_id res chain seq x y z
N ARG A 1 -17.40 22.67 -3.45
CA ARG A 1 -17.09 21.65 -4.48
C ARG A 1 -15.67 21.92 -4.98
N SER A 2 -14.65 21.33 -4.35
CA SER A 2 -13.25 21.64 -4.66
C SER A 2 -12.79 20.80 -5.85
N ARG A 3 -12.35 21.45 -6.93
CA ARG A 3 -11.77 20.81 -8.12
C ARG A 3 -10.30 20.49 -7.80
N ARG A 4 -9.93 19.21 -7.80
CA ARG A 4 -8.50 18.84 -7.74
C ARG A 4 -7.81 19.35 -9.02
N PRO A 5 -6.61 19.96 -8.91
CA PRO A 5 -5.81 20.31 -10.08
C PRO A 5 -5.34 19.03 -10.79
N SER A 6 -5.36 19.05 -12.12
CA SER A 6 -4.82 17.97 -12.96
C SER A 6 -3.28 17.96 -12.85
N PRO A 7 -2.62 16.80 -12.72
CA PRO A 7 -1.17 16.75 -12.66
C PRO A 7 -0.58 17.16 -14.02
N GLY A 8 0.29 18.17 -14.00
CA GLY A 8 1.06 18.63 -15.15
C GLY A 8 2.20 17.67 -15.49
N SER A 9 2.64 17.71 -16.76
CA SER A 9 3.64 16.84 -17.38
C SER A 9 5.09 17.14 -16.93
N GLY A 10 5.34 17.14 -15.62
CA GLY A 10 6.64 16.74 -15.07
C GLY A 10 6.63 15.23 -14.83
N VAL A 11 7.71 14.64 -14.33
CA VAL A 11 7.68 13.27 -13.81
C VAL A 11 6.78 13.27 -12.57
N ALA A 12 5.46 13.26 -12.79
CA ALA A 12 4.47 13.23 -11.74
C ALA A 12 4.65 11.90 -11.02
N LEU A 13 4.73 11.92 -9.69
CA LEU A 13 4.46 10.72 -8.93
C LEU A 13 3.01 10.36 -9.25
N HIS A 14 2.81 9.24 -9.94
CA HIS A 14 1.51 8.92 -10.53
C HIS A 14 0.54 8.44 -9.45
N ASP A 15 1.04 8.07 -8.27
CA ASP A 15 0.24 7.48 -7.20
C ASP A 15 0.81 7.73 -5.78
N LEU A 16 -0.08 7.76 -4.78
CA LEU A 16 0.19 7.87 -3.34
C LEU A 16 1.23 6.83 -2.87
N TYR A 17 1.18 5.62 -3.42
CA TYR A 17 2.10 4.54 -3.04
C TYR A 17 3.51 4.74 -3.56
N GLU A 18 3.70 5.39 -4.71
CA GLU A 18 5.04 5.78 -5.18
C GLU A 18 5.67 6.81 -4.23
N VAL A 19 4.90 7.80 -3.78
CA VAL A 19 5.33 8.78 -2.78
C VAL A 19 5.71 8.07 -1.48
N ALA A 20 4.86 7.15 -1.01
CA ALA A 20 5.12 6.37 0.19
C ALA A 20 6.43 5.56 0.06
N PHE A 21 6.65 4.92 -1.08
CA PHE A 21 7.87 4.15 -1.34
C PHE A 21 9.12 5.03 -1.27
N LEU A 22 9.11 6.20 -1.89
CA LEU A 22 10.26 7.12 -1.82
C LEU A 22 10.53 7.64 -0.40
N ASN A 23 9.51 7.71 0.45
CA ASN A 23 9.62 8.19 1.84
C ASN A 23 9.98 7.10 2.86
N GLY A 24 10.01 5.82 2.48
CA GLY A 24 10.33 4.76 3.45
C GLY A 24 10.27 3.33 2.92
N GLY A 25 10.35 3.15 1.62
CA GLY A 25 10.36 1.86 0.93
C GLY A 25 9.04 1.08 1.07
N PRO A 26 9.10 -0.26 0.88
CA PRO A 26 7.95 -1.16 0.94
C PRO A 26 7.15 -1.02 2.25
N ALA A 27 7.85 -0.88 3.37
CA ALA A 27 7.25 -0.69 4.69
C ALA A 27 6.25 0.48 4.71
N ARG A 28 6.66 1.64 4.18
CA ARG A 28 5.83 2.84 4.18
C ARG A 28 4.64 2.69 3.22
N VAL A 29 4.80 2.01 2.09
CA VAL A 29 3.70 1.69 1.16
C VAL A 29 2.60 0.90 1.86
N VAL A 30 2.98 -0.16 2.57
CA VAL A 30 2.03 -1.01 3.29
C VAL A 30 1.35 -0.25 4.43
N ASP A 31 2.11 0.52 5.21
CA ASP A 31 1.55 1.36 6.27
C ASP A 31 0.53 2.37 5.72
N THR A 32 0.83 2.97 4.57
CA THR A 32 -0.10 3.87 3.88
C THR A 32 -1.36 3.15 3.41
N ALA A 33 -1.25 1.94 2.85
CA ALA A 33 -2.41 1.16 2.40
C ALA A 33 -3.32 0.74 3.57
N LEU A 34 -2.72 0.24 4.65
CA LEU A 34 -3.44 -0.13 5.87
C LEU A 34 -4.14 1.09 6.48
N THR A 35 -3.47 2.24 6.50
CA THR A 35 -4.04 3.50 7.01
C THR A 35 -5.19 3.99 6.12
N ALA A 36 -5.05 3.93 4.80
CA ALA A 36 -6.11 4.32 3.86
C ALA A 36 -7.35 3.44 4.00
N LEU A 37 -7.16 2.12 4.03
CA LEU A 37 -8.23 1.15 4.24
C LEU A 37 -8.91 1.32 5.61
N HIS A 38 -8.13 1.64 6.65
CA HIS A 38 -8.68 1.89 7.98
C HIS A 38 -9.47 3.19 8.06
N ALA A 39 -8.93 4.29 7.52
CA ALA A 39 -9.57 5.60 7.47
C ALA A 39 -10.89 5.57 6.69
N ASP A 40 -10.95 4.77 5.61
CA ASP A 40 -12.17 4.55 4.84
C ASP A 40 -13.17 3.57 5.50
N GLY A 41 -12.84 3.02 6.68
CA GLY A 41 -13.68 2.04 7.38
C GLY A 41 -13.82 0.71 6.63
N ARG A 42 -12.88 0.39 5.75
CA ARG A 42 -12.82 -0.88 5.01
C ARG A 42 -12.10 -1.97 5.81
N LEU A 43 -11.18 -1.55 6.69
CA LEU A 43 -10.55 -2.38 7.71
C LEU A 43 -10.75 -1.78 9.11
N VAL A 44 -10.74 -2.64 10.12
CA VAL A 44 -10.59 -2.23 11.51
C VAL A 44 -9.40 -2.92 12.14
N VAL A 45 -8.72 -2.23 13.04
CA VAL A 45 -7.64 -2.78 13.85
C VAL A 45 -8.07 -2.71 15.32
N GLY A 46 -8.25 -3.87 15.95
CA GLY A 46 -8.50 -3.97 17.38
C GLY A 46 -7.21 -4.24 18.15
N GLY A 47 -7.18 -3.97 19.46
CA GLY A 47 -6.12 -4.51 20.33
C GLY A 47 -6.27 -6.04 20.39
N PRO A 48 -5.20 -6.87 20.30
CA PRO A 48 -3.74 -6.63 20.35
C PRO A 48 -3.04 -6.37 18.99
N GLY A 49 -3.66 -5.62 18.08
CA GLY A 49 -3.16 -5.43 16.72
C GLY A 49 -3.69 -6.51 15.77
N ILE A 50 -4.99 -6.82 15.88
CA ILE A 50 -5.67 -7.75 14.97
C ILE A 50 -6.48 -6.94 13.96
N VAL A 51 -6.23 -7.21 12.68
CA VAL A 51 -6.90 -6.62 11.53
C VAL A 51 -8.08 -7.49 11.15
N ALA A 52 -9.22 -6.86 10.91
CA ALA A 52 -10.41 -7.51 10.36
C ALA A 52 -10.98 -6.71 9.20
N VAL A 53 -11.46 -7.43 8.17
CA VAL A 53 -12.12 -6.82 7.01
C VAL A 53 -13.54 -6.43 7.39
N ARG A 54 -13.91 -5.17 7.12
CA ARG A 54 -15.30 -4.70 7.14
C ARG A 54 -15.91 -4.70 5.75
N ARG A 55 -15.13 -4.29 4.75
CA ARG A 55 -15.53 -4.26 3.34
C ARG A 55 -14.36 -4.68 2.47
N ALA A 56 -14.50 -5.78 1.74
CA ALA A 56 -13.48 -6.31 0.85
C ALA A 56 -13.47 -5.57 -0.50
N GLN A 57 -13.19 -4.26 -0.47
CA GLN A 57 -13.12 -3.42 -1.66
C GLN A 57 -11.75 -2.74 -1.72
N ALA A 58 -11.02 -3.00 -2.80
CA ALA A 58 -9.75 -2.35 -3.11
C ALA A 58 -9.91 -1.42 -4.32
N ASN A 59 -9.35 -0.21 -4.19
CA ASN A 59 -9.28 0.79 -5.24
C ASN A 59 -7.90 0.79 -5.94
N ASP A 60 -6.93 0.06 -5.38
CA ASP A 60 -5.54 0.02 -5.82
C ASP A 60 -4.96 -1.41 -5.72
N PRO A 61 -3.99 -1.81 -6.57
CA PRO A 61 -3.30 -3.09 -6.43
C PRO A 61 -2.70 -3.38 -5.04
N VAL A 62 -2.13 -2.38 -4.36
CA VAL A 62 -1.56 -2.57 -3.02
C VAL A 62 -2.66 -2.82 -1.99
N GLU A 63 -3.79 -2.11 -2.07
CA GLU A 63 -4.95 -2.40 -1.21
C GLU A 63 -5.51 -3.81 -1.47
N ARG A 64 -5.52 -4.24 -2.73
CA ARG A 64 -5.95 -5.59 -3.12
C ARG A 64 -5.01 -6.63 -2.50
N ALA A 65 -3.71 -6.39 -2.53
CA ALA A 65 -2.71 -7.24 -1.88
C ALA A 65 -2.96 -7.36 -0.37
N VAL A 66 -3.26 -6.26 0.32
CA VAL A 66 -3.62 -6.29 1.75
C VAL A 66 -4.83 -7.20 2.01
N LEU A 67 -5.88 -7.05 1.21
CA LEU A 67 -7.09 -7.88 1.37
C LEU A 67 -6.83 -9.35 1.02
N GLN A 68 -6.00 -9.65 0.03
CA GLN A 68 -5.60 -11.01 -0.36
C GLN A 68 -4.78 -11.69 0.74
N GLU A 69 -3.73 -11.03 1.22
CA GLU A 69 -2.88 -11.57 2.29
C GLU A 69 -3.69 -11.77 3.59
N LEU A 70 -4.58 -10.83 3.93
CA LEU A 70 -5.44 -10.97 5.10
C LEU A 70 -6.44 -12.13 4.96
N ALA A 71 -6.93 -12.41 3.75
CA ALA A 71 -7.82 -13.55 3.50
C ALA A 71 -7.08 -14.90 3.55
N ALA A 72 -5.79 -14.92 3.21
CA ALA A 72 -4.95 -16.12 3.26
C ALA A 72 -4.29 -16.35 4.64
N ALA A 73 -4.22 -15.31 5.48
CA ALA A 73 -3.51 -15.36 6.74
C ALA A 73 -4.19 -16.31 7.76
N PRO A 74 -3.42 -17.14 8.50
CA PRO A 74 -3.97 -17.97 9.59
C PRO A 74 -4.62 -17.16 10.71
N ASN A 75 -4.18 -15.91 10.89
CA ASN A 75 -4.74 -14.94 11.83
C ASN A 75 -4.57 -13.52 11.29
N GLY A 76 -5.37 -12.58 11.80
CA GLY A 76 -5.32 -11.17 11.39
C GLY A 76 -4.19 -10.35 12.04
N ALA A 77 -3.11 -10.95 12.52
CA ALA A 77 -2.07 -10.18 13.21
C ALA A 77 -1.45 -9.12 12.28
N LEU A 78 -1.55 -7.85 12.68
CA LEU A 78 -1.14 -6.69 11.89
C LEU A 78 0.33 -6.77 11.47
N HIS A 79 1.22 -7.19 12.37
CA HIS A 79 2.65 -7.29 12.07
C HIS A 79 2.94 -8.37 11.01
N VAL A 80 2.29 -9.54 11.11
CA VAL A 80 2.42 -10.63 10.12
C VAL A 80 1.86 -10.20 8.78
N LEU A 81 0.67 -9.61 8.78
CA LEU A 81 0.05 -9.08 7.56
C LEU A 81 0.95 -8.04 6.89
N ARG A 82 1.47 -7.09 7.67
CA ARG A 82 2.36 -6.04 7.18
C ARG A 82 3.59 -6.62 6.50
N GLU A 83 4.24 -7.59 7.15
CA GLU A 83 5.41 -8.27 6.62
C GLU A 83 5.13 -9.07 5.34
N ALA A 84 3.97 -9.73 5.25
CA ALA A 84 3.57 -10.48 4.07
C ALA A 84 3.35 -9.53 2.87
N VAL A 85 2.57 -8.46 3.07
CA VAL A 85 2.26 -7.49 2.01
C VAL A 85 3.51 -6.74 1.55
N MET A 86 4.48 -6.47 2.43
CA MET A 86 5.75 -5.83 2.05
C MET A 86 6.53 -6.62 0.98
N ARG A 87 6.32 -7.93 0.91
CA ARG A 87 6.97 -8.85 -0.05
C ARG A 87 6.05 -9.22 -1.22
N HIS A 88 4.84 -8.66 -1.26
CA HIS A 88 3.85 -8.98 -2.29
C HIS A 88 4.24 -8.35 -3.64
N PRO A 89 4.00 -9.03 -4.78
CA PRO A 89 4.35 -8.51 -6.12
C PRO A 89 3.85 -7.09 -6.39
N ALA A 90 2.62 -6.76 -5.95
CA ALA A 90 2.07 -5.41 -6.10
C ALA A 90 2.94 -4.30 -5.47
N VAL A 91 3.66 -4.57 -4.37
CA VAL A 91 4.59 -3.60 -3.75
C VAL A 91 5.92 -3.57 -4.49
N GLN A 92 6.37 -4.73 -4.99
CA GLN A 92 7.56 -4.82 -5.84
C GLN A 92 7.39 -4.00 -7.12
N GLU A 93 6.23 -4.13 -7.78
CA GLU A 93 5.89 -3.39 -9.01
C GLU A 93 5.95 -1.86 -8.84
N VAL A 94 5.61 -1.35 -7.65
CA VAL A 94 5.78 0.08 -7.32
C VAL A 94 7.27 0.46 -7.34
N GLY A 95 8.12 -0.33 -6.69
CA GLY A 95 9.57 -0.13 -6.69
C GLY A 95 10.19 -0.25 -8.08
N ASP A 96 9.78 -1.26 -8.85
CA ASP A 96 10.24 -1.50 -10.22
C ASP A 96 9.85 -0.34 -11.14
N GLY A 97 8.61 0.15 -11.02
CA GLY A 97 8.15 1.32 -11.77
C GLY A 97 8.94 2.59 -11.45
N LEU A 98 9.30 2.79 -10.18
CA LEU A 98 10.18 3.89 -9.77
C LEU A 98 11.60 3.73 -10.33
N ALA A 99 12.17 2.53 -10.27
CA ALA A 99 13.51 2.23 -10.76
C ALA A 99 13.60 2.38 -12.29
N ALA A 100 12.60 1.88 -13.02
CA ALA A 100 12.51 2.01 -14.48
C ALA A 100 12.49 3.47 -14.95
N ARG A 101 12.02 4.40 -14.10
CA ARG A 101 12.01 5.84 -14.36
C ARG A 101 13.21 6.58 -13.75
N GLY A 102 14.17 5.87 -13.17
CA GLY A 102 15.37 6.45 -12.56
C GLY A 102 15.11 7.22 -11.26
N LEU A 103 13.97 6.98 -10.61
CA LEU A 103 13.60 7.64 -9.33
C LEU A 103 14.08 6.85 -8.12
N LEU A 104 14.50 5.60 -8.31
CA LEU A 104 15.03 4.72 -7.29
C LEU A 104 16.21 3.93 -7.85
N VAL A 105 17.26 3.73 -7.05
CA VAL A 105 18.33 2.80 -7.38
C VAL A 105 17.92 1.41 -6.89
N ALA A 106 17.79 0.46 -7.81
CA ALA A 106 17.53 -0.92 -7.43
C ALA A 106 18.71 -1.45 -6.60
N PRO A 107 18.45 -2.14 -5.47
CA PRO A 107 19.50 -2.83 -4.73
C PRO A 107 20.16 -3.86 -5.67
N HIS A 108 21.49 -3.93 -5.58
CA HIS A 108 22.34 -4.77 -6.43
C HIS A 108 22.35 -6.22 -5.94
#